data_AF-A0A1G1W0R2-F1
#
_entry.id   AF-A0A1G1W0R2-F1
#
_cell.length_a   1.000
_cell.length_b   1.000
_cell.length_c   1.000
_cell.angle_alpha   90.00
_cell.angle_beta   90.00
_cell.angle_gamma   90.00
#
_symmetry.space_group_name_H-M   'P 1'
#
loop_
_entity.id
_entity.type
_entity.pdbx_description
1 polymer ?
#
loop_
_entity_poly.entity_id
_entity_poly.type
_entity_poly.pdbx_seq_one_letter_code
_entity_poly.pdbx_strand_id
1 'polypeptide(L)'
;MQSNQAQNNPTNSLSARDRLRLLERVFKDGVSVSDACRAFNISRNTFYKWARRNSQRIKSGQDELQSLQNQNPRRRRASQQRIPIETEQIIRGIVALHPGWGKRRIHTELRRRIISVGIHGVGNALTRLQLNTPQLRQRYHEALASNTPLGKLLTAQDRARLVERVLRGRIPLSIVSRDCGVSRLTLYKWLGRYNRALRDDKDVLGALEDRERRVERWGNQATGEQERQVLEIVRTAPAWGKYRLSQKLREQYGFISLGIHGVSNVLKRNDLATAQQRKTWAAIQIEPAVRPQAGWE
;
A
#
# COMPACT_ATOMS: atom_id res chain seq x y z
N MET A 1 47.94 -15.12 11.31
CA MET A 1 47.00 -14.14 10.74
C MET A 1 47.34 -13.96 9.28
N GLN A 2 46.68 -14.69 8.39
CA GLN A 2 46.71 -14.40 6.95
C GLN A 2 45.27 -14.52 6.43
N SER A 3 44.84 -13.39 5.90
CA SER A 3 43.52 -13.04 5.40
C SER A 3 43.09 -13.96 4.26
N ASN A 4 42.00 -14.69 4.49
CA ASN A 4 41.30 -15.49 3.49
C ASN A 4 40.54 -14.55 2.55
N GLN A 5 41.20 -14.06 1.50
CA GLN A 5 40.54 -13.33 0.42
C GLN A 5 39.76 -14.33 -0.43
N ALA A 6 38.45 -14.37 -0.21
CA ALA A 6 37.50 -15.00 -1.12
C ALA A 6 37.70 -14.41 -2.52
N GLN A 7 38.22 -15.22 -3.44
CA GLN A 7 38.26 -14.88 -4.85
C GLN A 7 36.82 -14.73 -5.34
N ASN A 8 36.42 -13.48 -5.53
CA ASN A 8 35.27 -13.09 -6.32
C ASN A 8 35.38 -13.75 -7.68
N ASN A 9 34.55 -14.76 -7.94
CA ASN A 9 34.51 -15.46 -9.22
C ASN A 9 33.56 -14.67 -10.13
N PRO A 10 34.05 -13.83 -11.07
CA PRO A 10 33.16 -13.09 -11.96
C PRO A 10 32.39 -14.11 -12.80
N THR A 11 31.10 -13.89 -12.98
CA THR A 11 30.28 -14.71 -13.87
C THR A 11 30.85 -14.62 -15.29
N ASN A 12 31.69 -15.59 -15.66
CA ASN A 12 32.39 -15.69 -16.94
C ASN A 12 31.37 -16.01 -18.05
N SER A 13 30.61 -15.00 -18.44
CA SER A 13 29.71 -15.07 -19.58
C SER A 13 30.54 -14.77 -20.82
N LEU A 14 31.07 -15.82 -21.46
CA LEU A 14 31.76 -15.69 -22.76
C LEU A 14 30.86 -14.94 -23.75
N SER A 15 31.44 -14.01 -24.51
CA SER A 15 30.72 -13.26 -25.54
C SER A 15 30.29 -14.20 -26.68
N ALA A 16 29.36 -13.77 -27.54
CA ALA A 16 28.94 -14.55 -28.71
C ALA A 16 30.13 -14.87 -29.64
N ARG A 17 31.09 -13.94 -29.74
CA ARG A 17 32.33 -14.11 -30.51
C ARG A 17 33.25 -15.15 -29.90
N ASP A 18 33.44 -15.12 -28.57
CA ASP A 18 34.28 -16.11 -27.90
C ASP A 18 33.68 -17.52 -27.95
N ARG A 19 32.35 -17.61 -27.93
CA ARG A 19 31.63 -18.87 -28.16
C ARG A 19 31.86 -19.39 -29.56
N LEU A 20 31.85 -18.52 -30.57
CA LEU A 20 32.11 -18.93 -31.94
C LEU A 20 33.54 -19.44 -32.08
N ARG A 21 34.52 -18.68 -31.58
CA ARG A 21 35.93 -19.05 -31.58
C ARG A 21 36.18 -20.40 -30.89
N LEU A 22 35.50 -20.65 -29.78
CA LEU A 22 35.55 -21.95 -29.10
C LEU A 22 35.03 -23.09 -29.98
N LEU A 23 33.91 -22.89 -30.70
CA LEU A 23 33.37 -23.90 -31.60
C LEU A 23 34.29 -24.11 -32.81
N GLU A 24 34.85 -23.05 -33.37
CA GLU A 24 35.81 -23.12 -34.48
C GLU A 24 37.07 -23.89 -34.11
N ARG A 25 37.63 -23.70 -32.90
CA ARG A 25 38.80 -24.48 -32.45
C ARG A 25 38.55 -25.99 -32.42
N VAL A 26 37.32 -26.41 -32.17
CA VAL A 26 36.99 -27.85 -32.14
C VAL A 26 36.62 -28.35 -33.54
N PHE A 27 35.83 -27.60 -34.30
CA PHE A 27 35.28 -28.06 -35.58
C PHE A 27 36.16 -27.74 -36.80
N LYS A 28 36.95 -26.67 -36.76
CA LYS A 28 37.89 -26.26 -37.82
C LYS A 28 39.32 -26.67 -37.48
N ASP A 29 39.78 -26.37 -36.27
CA ASP A 29 41.19 -26.60 -35.88
C ASP A 29 41.44 -28.02 -35.31
N GLY A 30 40.38 -28.83 -35.12
CA GLY A 30 40.48 -30.23 -34.66
C GLY A 30 40.93 -30.42 -33.20
N VAL A 31 40.93 -29.37 -32.38
CA VAL A 31 41.32 -29.46 -30.96
C VAL A 31 40.31 -30.30 -30.18
N SER A 32 40.79 -31.11 -29.24
CA SER A 32 39.90 -31.92 -28.40
C SER A 32 38.93 -31.05 -27.60
N VAL A 33 37.67 -31.48 -27.49
CA VAL A 33 36.63 -30.77 -26.71
C VAL A 33 37.09 -30.49 -25.29
N SER A 34 37.84 -31.41 -24.68
CA SER A 34 38.37 -31.27 -23.33
C SER A 34 39.38 -30.13 -23.21
N ASP A 35 40.29 -30.01 -24.17
CA ASP A 35 41.33 -28.98 -24.16
C ASP A 35 40.75 -27.60 -24.48
N ALA A 36 39.83 -27.54 -25.45
CA ALA A 36 39.10 -26.33 -25.78
C ALA A 36 38.25 -25.83 -24.60
N CYS A 37 37.55 -26.72 -23.89
CA CYS A 37 36.77 -26.34 -22.71
C CYS A 37 37.65 -25.84 -21.55
N ARG A 38 38.83 -26.44 -21.34
CA ARG A 38 39.80 -25.99 -20.33
C ARG A 38 40.35 -24.60 -20.68
N ALA A 39 40.71 -24.36 -21.94
CA ALA A 39 41.25 -23.07 -22.39
C ALA A 39 40.26 -21.90 -22.25
N PHE A 40 38.96 -22.15 -22.42
CA PHE A 40 37.91 -21.14 -22.29
C PHE A 40 37.23 -21.14 -20.91
N ASN A 41 37.72 -21.93 -19.96
CA ASN A 41 37.16 -22.09 -18.61
C ASN A 41 35.64 -22.36 -18.61
N ILE A 42 35.19 -23.34 -19.40
CA ILE A 42 33.79 -23.75 -19.47
C ILE A 42 33.62 -25.26 -19.25
N SER A 43 32.42 -25.65 -18.83
CA SER A 43 32.07 -27.07 -18.77
C SER A 43 31.83 -27.65 -20.17
N ARG A 44 32.20 -28.93 -20.38
CA ARG A 44 31.87 -29.68 -21.60
C ARG A 44 30.35 -29.68 -21.89
N ASN A 45 29.52 -29.70 -20.84
CA ASN A 45 28.07 -29.60 -20.96
C ASN A 45 27.62 -28.26 -21.57
N THR A 46 28.33 -27.17 -21.26
CA THR A 46 28.08 -25.85 -21.87
C THR A 46 28.48 -25.86 -23.35
N PHE A 47 29.62 -26.46 -23.68
CA PHE A 47 30.08 -26.62 -25.07
C PHE A 47 29.05 -27.36 -25.93
N TYR A 48 28.61 -28.56 -25.54
CA TYR A 48 27.66 -29.35 -26.34
C TYR A 48 26.31 -28.64 -26.51
N LYS A 49 25.87 -27.85 -25.50
CA LYS A 49 24.66 -27.01 -25.62
C LYS A 49 24.81 -25.93 -26.68
N TRP A 50 25.97 -25.28 -26.79
CA TRP A 50 26.23 -24.27 -27.81
C TRP A 50 26.43 -24.88 -29.20
N ALA A 51 27.18 -25.98 -29.30
CA ALA A 51 27.41 -26.69 -30.56
C ALA A 51 26.08 -27.17 -31.20
N ARG A 52 25.19 -27.79 -30.40
CA ARG A 52 23.86 -28.22 -30.87
C ARG A 52 23.00 -27.05 -31.33
N ARG A 53 23.09 -25.90 -30.64
CA ARG A 53 22.31 -24.71 -31.01
C ARG A 53 22.82 -24.08 -32.30
N ASN A 54 24.13 -23.97 -32.44
CA ASN A 54 24.76 -23.42 -33.64
C ASN A 54 24.38 -24.28 -34.86
N SER A 55 24.52 -25.61 -34.76
CA SER A 55 24.17 -26.51 -35.86
C SER A 55 22.68 -26.50 -36.23
N GLN A 56 21.78 -26.34 -35.26
CA GLN A 56 20.34 -26.23 -35.52
C GLN A 56 19.96 -24.91 -36.21
N ARG A 57 20.65 -23.80 -35.91
CA ARG A 57 20.32 -22.47 -36.43
C ARG A 57 20.98 -22.14 -37.75
N ILE A 58 22.18 -22.67 -38.00
CA ILE A 58 22.82 -22.66 -39.32
C ILE A 58 21.90 -23.36 -40.34
N LYS A 59 21.30 -24.51 -39.96
CA LYS A 59 20.31 -25.22 -40.80
C LYS A 59 19.04 -24.39 -41.10
N SER A 60 18.75 -23.37 -40.30
CA SER A 60 17.60 -22.46 -40.49
C SER A 60 17.97 -21.16 -41.19
N GLY A 61 19.19 -21.03 -41.72
CA GLY A 61 19.66 -19.83 -42.44
C GLY A 61 19.96 -18.62 -41.55
N GLN A 62 20.17 -18.80 -40.25
CA GLN A 62 20.52 -17.70 -39.33
C GLN A 62 22.03 -17.49 -39.22
N ASP A 63 22.44 -16.23 -39.07
CA ASP A 63 23.83 -15.82 -38.82
C ASP A 63 24.43 -16.49 -37.56
N GLU A 64 25.65 -16.99 -37.69
CA GLU A 64 26.38 -17.75 -36.66
C GLU A 64 26.53 -16.94 -35.37
N LEU A 65 26.82 -15.64 -35.48
CA LEU A 65 26.99 -14.76 -34.33
C LEU A 65 25.68 -14.56 -33.56
N GLN A 66 24.55 -14.40 -34.26
CA GLN A 66 23.24 -14.27 -33.63
C GLN A 66 22.82 -15.56 -32.90
N SER A 67 23.23 -16.73 -33.39
CA SER A 67 22.89 -18.02 -32.78
C SER A 67 23.50 -18.21 -31.38
N LEU A 68 24.62 -17.52 -31.10
CA LEU A 68 25.44 -17.67 -29.89
C LEU A 68 25.27 -16.53 -28.87
N GLN A 69 24.40 -15.55 -29.14
CA GLN A 69 24.12 -14.46 -28.20
C GLN A 69 23.55 -14.96 -26.85
N ASN A 70 23.76 -14.15 -25.81
CA ASN A 70 23.21 -14.38 -24.47
C ASN A 70 21.68 -14.36 -24.51
N GLN A 71 21.08 -15.54 -24.42
CA GLN A 71 19.66 -15.63 -24.18
C GLN A 71 19.39 -15.46 -22.69
N ASN A 72 18.80 -14.32 -22.33
CA ASN A 72 18.17 -14.18 -21.02
C ASN A 72 17.18 -15.35 -20.87
N PRO A 73 17.25 -16.13 -19.78
CA PRO A 73 16.25 -17.15 -19.52
C PRO A 73 14.90 -16.46 -19.58
N ARG A 74 14.06 -16.80 -20.56
CA ARG A 74 12.71 -16.26 -20.68
C ARG A 74 12.10 -16.34 -19.28
N ARG A 75 11.77 -15.19 -18.69
CA ARG A 75 11.18 -15.02 -17.34
C ARG A 75 9.77 -15.64 -17.23
N ARG A 76 9.54 -16.79 -17.88
CA ARG A 76 8.24 -17.46 -18.00
C ARG A 76 8.01 -18.56 -16.96
N ARG A 77 9.03 -18.99 -16.20
CA ARG A 77 8.84 -20.07 -15.21
C ARG A 77 8.20 -19.62 -13.90
N ALA A 78 8.39 -18.36 -13.49
CA ALA A 78 7.84 -17.87 -12.22
C ALA A 78 6.30 -17.67 -12.25
N SER A 79 5.72 -17.38 -13.42
CA SER A 79 4.27 -17.19 -13.55
C SER A 79 3.47 -18.48 -13.67
N GLN A 80 4.05 -19.54 -14.25
CA GLN A 80 3.33 -20.80 -14.54
C GLN A 80 3.07 -21.68 -13.29
N GLN A 81 3.79 -21.47 -12.19
CA GLN A 81 3.62 -22.24 -10.94
C GLN A 81 2.93 -21.44 -9.83
N ARG A 82 2.42 -20.25 -10.15
CA ARG A 82 1.78 -19.39 -9.16
C ARG A 82 0.34 -19.85 -8.99
N ILE A 83 -0.06 -20.09 -7.73
CA ILE A 83 -1.47 -20.29 -7.44
C ILE A 83 -2.27 -19.05 -7.89
N PRO A 84 -3.53 -19.23 -8.32
CA PRO A 84 -4.39 -18.10 -8.67
C PRO A 84 -4.43 -17.09 -7.53
N ILE A 85 -4.44 -15.80 -7.85
CA ILE A 85 -4.43 -14.71 -6.86
C ILE A 85 -5.62 -14.81 -5.90
N GLU A 86 -6.74 -15.32 -6.40
CA GLU A 86 -7.95 -15.61 -5.63
C GLU A 86 -7.68 -16.63 -4.52
N THR A 87 -6.88 -17.65 -4.82
CA THR A 87 -6.50 -18.66 -3.82
C THR A 87 -5.54 -18.08 -2.79
N GLU A 88 -4.63 -17.20 -3.20
CA GLU A 88 -3.73 -16.47 -2.30
C GLU A 88 -4.52 -15.54 -1.35
N GLN A 89 -5.57 -14.88 -1.84
CA GLN A 89 -6.50 -14.08 -1.02
C GLN A 89 -7.29 -14.95 -0.02
N ILE A 90 -7.75 -16.14 -0.42
CA ILE A 90 -8.42 -17.08 0.49
C ILE A 90 -7.46 -17.54 1.59
N ILE A 91 -6.21 -17.86 1.24
CA ILE A 91 -5.17 -18.21 2.22
C ILE A 91 -4.96 -17.06 3.21
N ARG A 92 -4.84 -15.82 2.71
CA ARG A 92 -4.71 -14.62 3.55
C ARG A 92 -5.88 -14.46 4.52
N GLY A 93 -7.11 -14.69 4.07
CA GLY A 93 -8.31 -14.65 4.91
C GLY A 93 -8.35 -15.75 5.97
N ILE A 94 -7.97 -16.98 5.62
CA ILE A 94 -7.85 -18.08 6.58
C ILE A 94 -6.81 -17.74 7.66
N VAL A 95 -5.67 -17.16 7.27
CA VAL A 95 -4.64 -16.73 8.22
C VAL A 95 -5.12 -15.61 9.14
N ALA A 96 -5.90 -14.67 8.62
CA ALA A 96 -6.51 -13.60 9.42
C ALA A 96 -7.45 -14.14 10.52
N LEU A 97 -8.20 -15.21 10.23
CA LEU A 97 -9.13 -15.83 11.18
C LEU A 97 -8.45 -16.82 12.12
N HIS A 98 -7.41 -17.50 11.64
CA HIS A 98 -6.75 -18.59 12.35
C HIS A 98 -5.22 -18.48 12.24
N PRO A 99 -4.59 -17.50 12.95
CA PRO A 99 -3.15 -17.26 12.84
C PRO A 99 -2.28 -18.46 13.25
N GLY A 100 -2.77 -19.29 14.17
CA GLY A 100 -2.11 -20.52 14.61
C GLY A 100 -2.02 -21.62 13.54
N TRP A 101 -2.77 -21.54 12.44
CA TRP A 101 -2.79 -22.59 11.44
C TRP A 101 -1.55 -22.56 10.54
N GLY A 102 -0.83 -23.67 10.47
CA GLY A 102 0.28 -23.86 9.53
C GLY A 102 -0.19 -24.30 8.14
N LYS A 103 0.74 -24.30 7.16
CA LYS A 103 0.46 -24.66 5.75
C LYS A 103 -0.31 -25.97 5.55
N ARG A 104 -0.10 -26.98 6.41
CA ARG A 104 -0.82 -28.27 6.37
C ARG A 104 -2.30 -28.10 6.73
N ARG A 105 -2.61 -27.41 7.83
CA ARG A 105 -3.99 -27.16 8.26
C ARG A 105 -4.74 -26.27 7.28
N ILE A 106 -4.07 -25.24 6.77
CA ILE A 106 -4.61 -24.36 5.71
C ILE A 106 -4.89 -25.17 4.44
N HIS A 107 -3.99 -26.05 4.03
CA HIS A 107 -4.23 -26.95 2.90
C HIS A 107 -5.46 -27.86 3.10
N THR A 108 -5.63 -28.45 4.28
CA THR A 108 -6.81 -29.26 4.61
C THR A 108 -8.09 -28.43 4.49
N GLU A 109 -8.08 -27.20 4.99
CA GLU A 109 -9.23 -26.30 4.89
C GLU A 109 -9.53 -25.92 3.43
N LEU A 110 -8.52 -25.65 2.62
CA LEU A 110 -8.69 -25.39 1.19
C LEU A 110 -9.29 -26.61 0.47
N ARG A 111 -8.83 -27.83 0.79
CA ARG A 111 -9.41 -29.07 0.25
C ARG A 111 -10.88 -29.24 0.65
N ARG A 112 -11.24 -28.93 1.91
CA ARG A 112 -12.65 -28.95 2.37
C ARG A 112 -13.53 -28.00 1.58
N ARG A 113 -12.97 -26.89 1.10
CA ARG A 113 -13.61 -25.91 0.23
C ARG A 113 -13.51 -26.24 -1.27
N ILE A 114 -13.07 -27.45 -1.62
CA ILE A 114 -12.94 -27.94 -3.00
C ILE A 114 -11.92 -27.12 -3.81
N ILE A 115 -10.93 -26.51 -3.14
CA ILE A 115 -9.86 -25.76 -3.79
C ILE A 115 -8.63 -26.66 -3.93
N SER A 116 -8.29 -27.01 -5.18
CA SER A 116 -7.15 -27.87 -5.50
C SER A 116 -5.84 -27.07 -5.52
N VAL A 117 -5.15 -27.01 -4.38
CA VAL A 117 -3.79 -26.44 -4.27
C VAL A 117 -2.91 -27.36 -3.46
N GLY A 118 -1.71 -27.67 -3.96
CA GLY A 118 -0.73 -28.48 -3.22
C GLY A 118 -0.20 -27.79 -1.97
N ILE A 119 0.21 -28.57 -0.96
CA ILE A 119 0.76 -28.05 0.31
C ILE A 119 1.93 -27.08 0.09
N HIS A 120 2.79 -27.36 -0.90
CA HIS A 120 3.89 -26.46 -1.27
C HIS A 120 3.41 -25.15 -1.89
N GLY A 121 2.31 -25.17 -2.65
CA GLY A 121 1.66 -23.97 -3.18
C GLY A 121 1.17 -23.05 -2.06
N VAL A 122 0.57 -23.63 -1.01
CA VAL A 122 0.20 -22.89 0.20
C VAL A 122 1.43 -22.31 0.90
N GLY A 123 2.50 -23.11 1.05
CA GLY A 123 3.76 -22.63 1.64
C GLY A 123 4.34 -21.43 0.89
N ASN A 124 4.43 -21.52 -0.45
CA ASN A 124 4.94 -20.44 -1.28
C ASN A 124 4.05 -19.19 -1.24
N ALA A 125 2.73 -19.37 -1.13
CA ALA A 125 1.79 -18.28 -0.96
C ALA A 125 2.00 -17.56 0.38
N LEU A 126 2.14 -18.31 1.47
CA LEU A 126 2.44 -17.75 2.78
C LEU A 126 3.77 -16.98 2.78
N THR A 127 4.81 -17.49 2.11
CA THR A 127 6.08 -16.78 1.98
C THR A 127 5.93 -15.46 1.22
N ARG A 128 5.18 -15.45 0.10
CA ARG A 128 4.92 -14.21 -0.67
C ARG A 128 4.12 -13.18 0.13
N LEU A 129 3.17 -13.65 0.92
CA LEU A 129 2.37 -12.81 1.81
C LEU A 129 3.12 -12.37 3.06
N GLN A 130 4.36 -12.83 3.28
CA GLN A 130 5.14 -12.63 4.51
C GLN A 130 4.45 -13.19 5.78
N LEU A 131 3.79 -14.33 5.63
CA LEU A 131 3.01 -15.04 6.65
C LEU A 131 3.51 -16.47 6.90
N ASN A 132 4.78 -16.74 6.61
CA ASN A 132 5.39 -18.08 6.68
C ASN A 132 5.53 -18.61 8.11
N THR A 133 5.82 -17.74 9.09
CA THR A 133 5.97 -18.14 10.50
C THR A 133 4.68 -17.92 11.31
N PRO A 134 4.43 -18.72 12.36
CA PRO A 134 3.30 -18.49 13.28
C PRO A 134 3.32 -17.08 13.88
N GLN A 135 4.49 -16.56 14.24
CA GLN A 135 4.65 -15.22 14.81
C GLN A 135 4.24 -14.13 13.83
N LEU A 136 4.59 -14.26 12.55
CA LEU A 136 4.17 -13.31 11.51
C LEU A 136 2.67 -13.36 11.28
N ARG A 137 2.08 -14.56 11.29
CA ARG A 137 0.62 -14.71 11.22
C ARG A 137 -0.10 -14.12 12.43
N GLN A 138 0.47 -14.31 13.61
CA GLN A 138 -0.05 -13.76 14.86
C GLN A 138 0.04 -12.23 14.85
N ARG A 139 1.18 -11.64 14.48
CA ARG A 139 1.32 -10.19 14.27
C ARG A 139 0.39 -9.65 13.20
N TYR A 140 0.16 -10.39 12.13
CA TYR A 140 -0.79 -10.02 11.09
C TYR A 140 -2.23 -10.01 11.62
N HIS A 141 -2.61 -11.01 12.42
CA HIS A 141 -3.90 -11.06 13.12
C HIS A 141 -4.02 -9.95 14.18
N GLU A 142 -2.96 -9.68 14.94
CA GLU A 142 -2.91 -8.60 15.92
C GLU A 142 -2.97 -7.23 15.25
N ALA A 143 -2.29 -7.04 14.11
CA ALA A 143 -2.38 -5.83 13.29
C ALA A 143 -3.80 -5.61 12.74
N LEU A 144 -4.50 -6.70 12.44
CA LEU A 144 -5.93 -6.71 12.11
C LEU A 144 -6.82 -6.40 13.32
N ALA A 145 -6.46 -6.90 14.50
CA ALA A 145 -7.17 -6.70 15.76
C ALA A 145 -6.91 -5.30 16.36
N SER A 146 -5.76 -4.68 16.05
CA SER A 146 -5.42 -3.31 16.41
C SER A 146 -6.20 -2.33 15.54
N ASN A 147 -7.47 -2.16 15.89
CA ASN A 147 -8.38 -1.05 15.57
C ASN A 147 -8.48 -0.56 14.11
N THR A 148 -8.01 -1.34 13.13
CA THR A 148 -8.16 -1.03 11.72
C THR A 148 -9.17 -2.02 11.13
N PRO A 149 -10.44 -1.61 10.91
CA PRO A 149 -11.43 -2.50 10.32
C PRO A 149 -10.90 -3.07 9.01
N LEU A 150 -11.04 -4.37 8.77
CA LEU A 150 -10.55 -5.03 7.54
C LEU A 150 -11.03 -4.32 6.26
N GLY A 151 -12.18 -3.62 6.32
CA GLY A 151 -12.64 -2.68 5.29
C GLY A 151 -11.66 -1.58 4.88
N LYS A 152 -10.85 -1.05 5.80
CA LYS A 152 -9.79 -0.06 5.52
C LYS A 152 -8.52 -0.68 4.92
N LEU A 153 -8.33 -1.99 5.06
CA LEU A 153 -7.19 -2.71 4.47
C LEU A 153 -7.49 -3.25 3.06
N LEU A 154 -8.78 -3.24 2.65
CA LEU A 154 -9.22 -3.64 1.32
C LEU A 154 -9.02 -2.48 0.35
N THR A 155 -8.28 -2.74 -0.73
CA THR A 155 -8.11 -1.80 -1.84
C THR A 155 -9.44 -1.59 -2.59
N ALA A 156 -9.55 -0.52 -3.38
CA ALA A 156 -10.71 -0.32 -4.26
C ALA A 156 -10.98 -1.54 -5.17
N GLN A 157 -9.92 -2.19 -5.66
CA GLN A 157 -10.02 -3.43 -6.44
C GLN A 157 -10.57 -4.60 -5.62
N ASP A 158 -10.11 -4.78 -4.38
CA ASP A 158 -10.64 -5.83 -3.51
C ASP A 158 -12.12 -5.59 -3.21
N ARG A 159 -12.51 -4.34 -2.95
CA ARG A 159 -13.91 -3.93 -2.73
C ARG A 159 -14.78 -4.23 -3.96
N ALA A 160 -14.30 -3.92 -5.16
CA ALA A 160 -15.01 -4.18 -6.41
C ALA A 160 -15.28 -5.67 -6.61
N ARG A 161 -14.25 -6.52 -6.39
CA ARG A 161 -14.39 -7.98 -6.48
C ARG A 161 -15.41 -8.54 -5.49
N LEU A 162 -15.48 -8.00 -4.27
CA LEU A 162 -16.49 -8.41 -3.29
C LEU A 162 -17.91 -8.06 -3.75
N VAL A 163 -18.09 -6.86 -4.29
CA VAL A 163 -19.37 -6.42 -4.84
C VAL A 163 -19.78 -7.26 -6.06
N GLU A 164 -18.86 -7.51 -7.00
CA GLU A 164 -19.11 -8.36 -8.16
C GLU A 164 -19.51 -9.79 -7.79
N ARG A 165 -18.93 -10.36 -6.72
CA ARG A 165 -19.32 -11.70 -6.21
C ARG A 165 -20.77 -11.74 -5.77
N VAL A 166 -21.26 -10.67 -5.14
CA VAL A 166 -22.66 -10.54 -4.72
C VAL A 166 -23.57 -10.32 -5.95
N LEU A 167 -23.18 -9.44 -6.86
CA LEU A 167 -23.97 -9.11 -8.06
C LEU A 167 -24.11 -10.27 -9.04
N ARG A 168 -23.07 -11.10 -9.20
CA ARG A 168 -23.13 -12.31 -10.04
C ARG A 168 -24.08 -13.39 -9.49
N GLY A 169 -24.75 -13.16 -8.37
CA GLY A 169 -25.79 -14.03 -7.80
C GLY A 169 -25.28 -15.36 -7.24
N ARG A 170 -23.96 -15.59 -7.25
CA ARG A 170 -23.39 -16.90 -6.86
C ARG A 170 -23.29 -17.09 -5.35
N ILE A 171 -23.24 -16.00 -4.58
CA ILE A 171 -22.99 -16.05 -3.13
C ILE A 171 -23.80 -14.96 -2.43
N PRO A 172 -24.62 -15.29 -1.40
CA PRO A 172 -25.36 -14.29 -0.66
C PRO A 172 -24.43 -13.36 0.13
N LEU A 173 -24.83 -12.09 0.22
CA LEU A 173 -24.08 -11.02 0.89
C LEU A 173 -23.69 -11.37 2.33
N SER A 174 -24.53 -12.12 3.04
CA SER A 174 -24.29 -12.58 4.41
C SER A 174 -23.05 -13.49 4.54
N ILE A 175 -22.82 -14.33 3.53
CA ILE A 175 -21.64 -15.20 3.45
C ILE A 175 -20.41 -14.37 3.10
N VAL A 176 -20.51 -13.49 2.10
CA VAL A 176 -19.40 -12.59 1.70
C VAL A 176 -18.96 -11.70 2.87
N SER A 177 -19.92 -11.17 3.63
CA SER A 177 -19.68 -10.38 4.85
C SER A 177 -18.87 -11.16 5.89
N ARG A 178 -19.24 -12.43 6.15
CA ARG A 178 -18.57 -13.28 7.13
C ARG A 178 -17.18 -13.71 6.66
N ASP A 179 -17.07 -14.18 5.42
CA ASP A 179 -15.83 -14.72 4.84
C ASP A 179 -14.75 -13.64 4.71
N CYS A 180 -15.17 -12.40 4.47
CA CYS A 180 -14.26 -11.30 4.23
C CYS A 180 -14.17 -10.34 5.41
N GLY A 181 -14.79 -10.66 6.55
CA GLY A 181 -14.74 -9.85 7.78
C GLY A 181 -15.20 -8.39 7.60
N VAL A 182 -16.10 -8.14 6.64
CA VAL A 182 -16.68 -6.82 6.36
C VAL A 182 -18.11 -6.80 6.85
N SER A 183 -18.51 -5.77 7.59
CA SER A 183 -19.91 -5.65 8.04
C SER A 183 -20.87 -5.62 6.84
N ARG A 184 -22.05 -6.23 6.98
CA ARG A 184 -23.09 -6.19 5.94
C ARG A 184 -23.39 -4.76 5.50
N LEU A 185 -23.46 -3.83 6.45
CA LEU A 185 -23.72 -2.41 6.19
C LEU A 185 -22.62 -1.76 5.32
N THR A 186 -21.34 -2.07 5.58
CA THR A 186 -20.23 -1.61 4.74
C THR A 186 -20.33 -2.17 3.33
N LEU A 187 -20.68 -3.46 3.21
CA LEU A 187 -20.85 -4.10 1.91
C LEU A 187 -22.01 -3.48 1.12
N TYR A 188 -23.15 -3.20 1.77
CA TYR A 188 -24.26 -2.46 1.16
C TYR A 188 -23.86 -1.05 0.70
N LYS A 189 -23.04 -0.33 1.47
CA LYS A 189 -22.51 0.98 1.07
C LYS A 189 -21.67 0.90 -0.19
N TRP A 190 -20.79 -0.10 -0.29
CA TRP A 190 -19.99 -0.32 -1.49
C TRP A 190 -20.84 -0.74 -2.68
N LEU A 191 -21.79 -1.65 -2.49
CA LEU A 191 -22.76 -2.05 -3.53
C LEU A 191 -23.49 -0.83 -4.11
N GLY A 192 -23.97 0.05 -3.23
CA GLY A 192 -24.64 1.28 -3.66
C GLY A 192 -23.71 2.27 -4.38
N ARG A 193 -22.44 2.38 -3.97
CA ARG A 193 -21.44 3.21 -4.69
C ARG A 193 -21.12 2.64 -6.07
N TYR A 194 -20.93 1.33 -6.15
CA TYR A 194 -20.64 0.59 -7.37
C TYR A 194 -21.77 0.75 -8.39
N ASN A 195 -23.02 0.51 -7.98
CA ASN A 195 -24.19 0.64 -8.86
C ASN A 195 -24.39 2.09 -9.34
N ARG A 196 -24.15 3.09 -8.49
CA ARG A 196 -24.19 4.50 -8.90
C ARG A 196 -23.09 4.84 -9.91
N ALA A 197 -21.87 4.35 -9.70
CA ALA A 197 -20.77 4.57 -10.63
C ALA A 197 -21.08 3.97 -12.01
N LEU A 198 -21.62 2.75 -12.05
CA LEU A 198 -22.06 2.12 -13.30
C LEU A 198 -23.19 2.91 -14.00
N ARG A 199 -24.18 3.39 -13.24
CA ARG A 199 -25.30 4.16 -13.80
C ARG A 199 -24.86 5.51 -14.35
N ASP A 200 -23.95 6.19 -13.66
CA ASP A 200 -23.48 7.53 -14.02
C ASP A 200 -22.27 7.51 -14.99
N ASP A 201 -21.91 6.33 -15.53
CA ASP A 201 -20.73 6.08 -16.38
C ASP A 201 -19.41 6.62 -15.81
N LYS A 202 -19.21 6.42 -14.51
CA LYS A 202 -18.02 6.86 -13.75
C LYS A 202 -17.09 5.70 -13.45
N ASP A 203 -15.83 6.05 -13.15
CA ASP A 203 -14.86 5.07 -12.67
C ASP A 203 -15.34 4.38 -11.38
N VAL A 204 -15.58 3.09 -11.51
CA VAL A 204 -16.02 2.20 -10.43
C VAL A 204 -14.95 2.05 -9.35
N LEU A 205 -13.68 2.00 -9.74
CA LEU A 205 -12.58 1.86 -8.77
C LEU A 205 -12.47 3.11 -7.91
N GLY A 206 -12.42 4.29 -8.52
CA GLY A 206 -12.44 5.57 -7.81
C GLY A 206 -13.67 5.74 -6.91
N ALA A 207 -14.84 5.26 -7.32
CA ALA A 207 -16.04 5.29 -6.47
C ALA A 207 -15.92 4.45 -5.18
N LEU A 208 -15.06 3.42 -5.20
CA LEU A 208 -14.81 2.52 -4.09
C LEU A 208 -13.58 2.87 -3.27
N GLU A 209 -12.82 3.90 -3.63
CA GLU A 209 -11.71 4.40 -2.83
C GLU A 209 -12.16 4.97 -1.48
N ASP A 210 -11.19 5.07 -0.57
CA ASP A 210 -11.40 5.76 0.69
C ASP A 210 -11.57 7.26 0.44
N ARG A 211 -12.67 7.79 0.95
CA ARG A 211 -12.95 9.22 0.86
C ARG A 211 -12.42 9.88 2.11
N GLU A 212 -11.56 10.87 1.92
CA GLU A 212 -11.19 11.76 2.99
C GLU A 212 -12.43 12.51 3.48
N ARG A 213 -12.60 12.55 4.80
CA ARG A 213 -13.67 13.35 5.40
C ARG A 213 -13.20 14.79 5.41
N ARG A 214 -13.54 15.56 4.37
CA ARG A 214 -13.33 17.02 4.39
C ARG A 214 -14.41 17.64 5.29
N VAL A 215 -14.04 17.96 6.52
CA VAL A 215 -14.93 18.65 7.46
C VAL A 215 -14.61 20.13 7.40
N GLU A 216 -15.42 20.91 6.68
CA GLU A 216 -15.28 22.37 6.65
C GLU A 216 -15.59 23.00 8.02
N ARG A 217 -16.55 22.41 8.75
CA ARG A 217 -16.93 22.85 10.09
C ARG A 217 -17.45 21.68 10.91
N TRP A 218 -17.00 21.56 12.15
CA TRP A 218 -17.49 20.52 13.04
C TRP A 218 -18.90 20.87 13.53
N GLY A 219 -19.76 19.86 13.74
CA GLY A 219 -21.07 20.08 14.34
C GLY A 219 -20.92 20.83 15.66
N ASN A 220 -21.73 21.89 15.86
CA ASN A 220 -21.70 22.77 17.03
C ASN A 220 -20.43 23.62 17.20
N GLN A 221 -19.58 23.73 16.16
CA GLN A 221 -18.54 24.75 16.13
C GLN A 221 -19.18 26.15 16.13
N ALA A 222 -18.60 27.09 16.88
CA ALA A 222 -19.03 28.50 16.90
C ALA A 222 -19.20 29.08 15.50
N THR A 223 -20.23 29.92 15.29
CA THR A 223 -20.37 30.70 14.04
C THR A 223 -19.33 31.80 14.00
N GLY A 224 -19.00 32.31 12.81
CA GLY A 224 -18.09 33.45 12.68
C GLY A 224 -18.59 34.69 13.44
N GLU A 225 -19.91 34.86 13.59
CA GLU A 225 -20.52 35.88 14.44
C GLU A 225 -20.22 35.63 15.93
N GLN A 226 -20.50 34.42 16.43
CA GLN A 226 -20.21 34.07 17.83
C GLN A 226 -18.72 34.16 18.17
N GLU A 227 -17.85 33.83 17.21
CA GLU A 227 -16.40 33.97 17.35
C GLU A 227 -15.99 35.45 17.45
N ARG A 228 -16.52 36.32 16.57
CA ARG A 228 -16.31 37.77 16.65
C ARG A 228 -16.77 38.35 17.99
N GLN A 229 -17.94 37.93 18.49
CA GLN A 229 -18.46 38.38 19.79
C GLN A 229 -17.53 38.01 20.95
N VAL A 230 -16.98 36.80 20.95
CA VAL A 230 -16.00 36.38 21.97
C VAL A 230 -14.73 37.22 21.88
N LEU A 231 -14.21 37.45 20.67
CA LEU A 231 -12.99 38.22 20.46
C LEU A 231 -13.15 39.70 20.85
N GLU A 232 -14.33 40.28 20.64
CA GLU A 232 -14.62 41.67 21.06
C GLU A 232 -14.61 41.82 22.59
N ILE A 233 -15.17 40.85 23.32
CA ILE A 233 -15.10 40.84 24.79
C ILE A 233 -13.64 40.61 25.25
N VAL A 234 -12.87 39.78 24.55
CA VAL A 234 -11.45 39.58 24.87
C VAL A 234 -10.64 40.87 24.65
N ARG A 235 -10.96 41.63 23.59
CA ARG A 235 -10.32 42.92 23.29
C ARG A 235 -10.55 43.93 24.42
N THR A 236 -11.75 43.98 24.97
CA THR A 236 -12.11 44.92 26.05
C THR A 236 -11.63 44.45 27.44
N ALA A 237 -11.56 43.14 27.69
CA ALA A 237 -11.16 42.59 28.99
C ALA A 237 -10.26 41.34 28.87
N PRO A 238 -8.99 41.50 28.43
CA PRO A 238 -8.10 40.37 28.12
C PRO A 238 -7.71 39.54 29.36
N ALA A 239 -7.79 40.12 30.57
CA ALA A 239 -7.49 39.41 31.81
C ALA A 239 -8.56 38.35 32.18
N TRP A 240 -9.76 38.44 31.63
CA TRP A 240 -10.85 37.54 32.01
C TRP A 240 -10.63 36.12 31.49
N GLY A 241 -10.96 35.13 32.33
CA GLY A 241 -10.97 33.72 31.96
C GLY A 241 -12.29 33.30 31.29
N LYS A 242 -12.30 32.09 30.74
CA LYS A 242 -13.45 31.50 30.01
C LYS A 242 -14.81 31.62 30.73
N TYR A 243 -14.82 31.57 32.08
CA TYR A 243 -16.04 31.71 32.88
C TYR A 243 -16.60 33.13 32.82
N ARG A 244 -15.78 34.13 33.13
CA ARG A 244 -16.16 35.56 33.07
C ARG A 244 -16.52 35.99 31.66
N LEU A 245 -15.77 35.52 30.65
CA LEU A 245 -16.06 35.78 29.25
C LEU A 245 -17.41 35.19 28.82
N SER A 246 -17.71 33.95 29.19
CA SER A 246 -19.01 33.32 28.88
C SER A 246 -20.18 33.99 29.61
N GLN A 247 -19.98 34.41 30.86
CA GLN A 247 -20.97 35.20 31.59
C GLN A 247 -21.26 36.51 30.86
N LYS A 248 -20.21 37.27 30.47
CA LYS A 248 -20.40 38.54 29.78
C LYS A 248 -21.05 38.37 28.40
N LEU A 249 -20.68 37.32 27.68
CA LEU A 249 -21.28 36.97 26.40
C LEU A 249 -22.78 36.69 26.54
N ARG A 250 -23.20 36.02 27.62
CA ARG A 250 -24.61 35.77 27.92
C ARG A 250 -25.36 37.04 28.34
N GLU A 251 -24.72 37.92 29.10
CA GLU A 251 -25.29 39.23 29.47
C GLU A 251 -25.51 40.13 28.25
N GLN A 252 -24.57 40.15 27.29
CA GLN A 252 -24.64 41.03 26.12
C GLN A 252 -25.49 40.48 24.96
N TYR A 253 -25.44 39.17 24.72
CA TYR A 253 -26.02 38.55 23.51
C TYR A 253 -27.12 37.51 23.83
N GLY A 254 -27.48 37.34 25.11
CA GLY A 254 -28.59 36.48 25.53
C GLY A 254 -28.31 34.97 25.47
N PHE A 255 -29.38 34.17 25.43
CA PHE A 255 -29.32 32.70 25.58
C PHE A 255 -28.73 31.96 24.37
N ILE A 256 -28.64 32.60 23.20
CA ILE A 256 -28.08 32.03 21.94
C ILE A 256 -26.53 32.10 21.94
N SER A 257 -25.93 32.62 23.00
CA SER A 257 -24.49 32.76 23.18
C SER A 257 -23.77 31.43 23.42
N LEU A 258 -22.45 31.43 23.19
CA LEU A 258 -21.59 30.27 23.46
C LEU A 258 -21.49 29.99 24.97
N GLY A 259 -21.72 28.73 25.34
CA GLY A 259 -21.39 28.24 26.68
C GLY A 259 -19.88 28.24 26.95
N ILE A 260 -19.51 27.99 28.20
CA ILE A 260 -18.12 28.06 28.71
C ILE A 260 -17.13 27.26 27.84
N HIS A 261 -17.51 26.06 27.41
CA HIS A 261 -16.66 25.22 26.54
C HIS A 261 -16.58 25.75 25.10
N GLY A 262 -17.64 26.37 24.59
CA GLY A 262 -17.64 27.06 23.29
C GLY A 262 -16.65 28.22 23.29
N VAL A 263 -16.71 29.07 24.31
CA VAL A 263 -15.74 30.17 24.52
C VAL A 263 -14.32 29.63 24.65
N SER A 264 -14.10 28.58 25.46
CA SER A 264 -12.77 27.97 25.60
C SER A 264 -12.23 27.43 24.28
N ASN A 265 -13.08 26.89 23.41
CA ASN A 265 -12.67 26.37 22.10
C ASN A 265 -12.33 27.51 21.13
N VAL A 266 -13.09 28.59 21.14
CA VAL A 266 -12.76 29.81 20.38
C VAL A 266 -11.41 30.37 20.82
N LEU A 267 -11.17 30.50 22.12
CA LEU A 267 -9.88 30.95 22.65
C LEU A 267 -8.73 30.04 22.20
N LYS A 268 -8.90 28.72 22.25
CA LYS A 268 -7.85 27.77 21.82
C LYS A 268 -7.53 27.85 20.34
N ARG A 269 -8.53 28.08 19.47
CA ARG A 269 -8.31 28.18 18.01
C ARG A 269 -7.60 29.47 17.60
N ASN A 270 -7.71 30.51 18.41
CA ASN A 270 -7.10 31.81 18.17
C ASN A 270 -5.80 32.00 18.99
N ASP A 271 -5.28 30.94 19.62
CA ASP A 271 -4.09 30.99 20.48
C ASP A 271 -4.20 31.92 21.71
N LEU A 272 -5.42 32.08 22.24
CA LEU A 272 -5.80 32.97 23.35
C LEU A 272 -6.11 32.23 24.67
N ALA A 273 -5.54 31.04 24.86
CA ALA A 273 -5.87 30.18 26.00
C ALA A 273 -5.47 30.81 27.35
N THR A 274 -4.31 31.46 27.40
CA THR A 274 -3.76 32.08 28.61
C THR A 274 -4.09 33.57 28.70
N ALA A 275 -4.07 34.11 29.92
CA ALA A 275 -4.30 35.55 30.13
C ALA A 275 -3.19 36.39 29.47
N GLN A 276 -1.95 35.89 29.45
CA GLN A 276 -0.84 36.59 28.79
C GLN A 276 -1.08 36.69 27.27
N GLN A 277 -1.45 35.58 26.62
CA GLN A 277 -1.78 35.56 25.19
C GLN A 277 -2.91 36.52 24.84
N ARG A 278 -3.95 36.61 25.67
CA ARG A 278 -5.04 37.56 25.46
C ARG A 278 -4.59 39.01 25.60
N LYS A 279 -3.74 39.32 26.57
CA LYS A 279 -3.19 40.68 26.76
C LYS A 279 -2.31 41.09 25.60
N THR A 280 -1.41 40.22 25.14
CA THR A 280 -0.55 40.50 23.99
C THR A 280 -1.37 40.66 22.72
N TRP A 281 -2.34 39.78 22.49
CA TRP A 281 -3.24 39.88 21.34
C TRP A 281 -4.07 41.18 21.38
N ALA A 282 -4.66 41.52 22.52
CA ALA A 282 -5.44 42.75 22.66
C ALA A 282 -4.58 44.01 22.46
N ALA A 283 -3.33 44.01 22.96
CA ALA A 283 -2.39 45.12 22.75
C ALA A 283 -2.09 45.34 21.26
N ILE A 284 -1.84 44.26 20.50
CA ILE A 284 -1.61 44.31 19.05
C ILE A 284 -2.86 44.83 18.30
N GLN A 285 -4.06 44.47 18.75
CA GLN A 285 -5.31 44.95 18.14
C GLN A 285 -5.65 46.41 18.48
N ILE A 286 -4.98 47.01 19.47
CA ILE A 286 -5.22 48.39 19.93
C ILE A 286 -4.19 49.37 19.33
N GLU A 287 -3.03 48.91 18.84
CA GLU A 287 -2.08 49.79 18.17
C GLU A 287 -2.74 50.50 16.98
N PRO A 288 -2.84 51.85 17.00
CA PRO A 288 -3.39 52.58 15.88
C PRO A 288 -2.44 52.47 14.69
N ALA A 289 -3.01 52.30 13.49
CA ALA A 289 -2.28 52.44 12.24
C ALA A 289 -1.43 53.72 12.30
N VAL A 290 -0.11 53.57 12.40
CA VAL A 290 0.84 54.67 12.36
C VAL A 290 0.60 55.42 11.06
N ARG A 291 0.02 56.63 11.14
CA ARG A 291 0.03 57.56 10.01
C ARG A 291 1.50 57.89 9.75
N PRO A 292 2.05 57.65 8.55
CA PRO A 292 3.37 58.20 8.24
C PRO A 292 3.29 59.72 8.43
N GLN A 293 4.22 60.24 9.22
CA GLN A 293 4.33 61.67 9.51
C GLN A 293 4.40 62.44 8.19
N ALA A 294 3.56 63.46 8.07
CA ALA A 294 3.68 64.46 7.02
C ALA A 294 5.10 65.05 7.09
N GLY A 295 5.89 64.80 6.05
CA GLY A 295 7.14 65.51 5.83
C GLY A 295 6.81 66.97 5.56
N TRP A 296 7.28 67.84 6.44
CA TRP A 296 7.59 69.21 6.08
C TRP A 296 9.06 69.23 5.69
N GLU A 297 9.33 69.37 4.40
CA GLU A 297 10.44 70.12 3.80
C GLU A 297 10.21 70.22 2.28
#